data_AF-A0A377ZEE6-F1
#
_entry.id   AF-A0A377ZEE6-F1
#
_cell.length_a   1.000
_cell.length_b   1.000
_cell.length_c   1.000
_cell.angle_alpha   90.00
_cell.angle_beta   90.00
_cell.angle_gamma   90.00
#
_symmetry.space_group_name_H-M   'P 1'
#
loop_
_entity.id
_entity.type
_entity.pdbx_description
1 polymer ?
#
loop_
_entity_poly.entity_id
_entity_poly.type
_entity_poly.pdbx_seq_one_letter_code
_entity_poly.pdbx_strand_id
1 'polypeptide(L)'
;MAEGKILPYLDIPLQHASPRILKLMKRPGSADRQLARIKQWREICPDLTLRSTFIVGFPGETEEDFQMLLDFLKEARLDRVGCFKYSPVEGATANELADQVPEEVKEERWNRFMQLQQQISAERLQEKVGREILVLVDEVDEEGAIGRSMADAPEIDGAVYLNGETRVKPGDVVRVKVEHADEYDLWGTRV
;
A
#
# COMPACT_ATOMS: atom_id res chain seq x y z
N MET A 1 9.23 9.24 14.19
CA MET A 1 9.28 9.22 12.72
C MET A 1 10.01 10.43 12.20
N ALA A 2 9.47 11.65 12.31
CA ALA A 2 10.16 12.87 11.89
C ALA A 2 11.51 13.12 12.61
N GLU A 3 11.64 12.75 13.89
CA GLU A 3 12.92 12.83 14.64
C GLU A 3 13.89 11.66 14.37
N GLY A 4 13.61 10.78 13.41
CA GLY A 4 14.50 9.65 13.04
C GLY A 4 14.56 8.47 14.03
N LYS A 5 13.83 8.52 15.16
CA LYS A 5 13.82 7.45 16.20
C LYS A 5 12.93 6.25 15.88
N ILE A 6 11.99 6.40 14.95
CA ILE A 6 10.98 5.40 14.57
C ILE A 6 10.90 5.41 13.05
N LEU A 7 10.82 4.23 12.43
CA LEU A 7 10.65 4.05 10.99
C LEU A 7 9.46 4.89 10.47
N PRO A 8 9.61 5.66 9.38
CA PRO A 8 8.53 6.45 8.81
C PRO A 8 7.58 5.57 7.98
N TYR A 9 6.91 4.63 8.65
CA TYR A 9 5.96 3.69 8.06
C TYR A 9 4.72 3.60 8.93
N LEU A 10 3.55 3.79 8.34
CA LEU A 10 2.26 3.65 9.03
C LEU A 10 1.34 2.73 8.24
N ASP A 11 0.95 1.62 8.87
CA ASP A 11 -0.12 0.74 8.38
C ASP A 11 -1.42 1.06 9.10
N ILE A 12 -2.38 1.62 8.37
CA ILE A 12 -3.67 2.04 8.90
C ILE A 12 -4.78 1.45 8.03
N PRO A 13 -5.49 0.42 8.51
CA PRO A 13 -6.50 -0.24 7.70
C PRO A 13 -7.75 0.63 7.56
N LEU A 14 -7.91 1.32 6.42
CA LEU A 14 -9.03 2.24 6.19
C LEU A 14 -10.34 1.53 5.83
N GLN A 15 -10.26 0.32 5.27
CA GLN A 15 -11.37 -0.55 4.84
C GLN A 15 -12.18 -0.04 3.64
N HIS A 16 -12.67 1.21 3.66
CA HIS A 16 -13.42 1.83 2.56
C HIS A 16 -13.36 3.36 2.65
N ALA A 17 -13.79 4.07 1.61
CA ALA A 17 -13.93 5.53 1.63
C ALA A 17 -15.37 6.05 1.69
N SER A 18 -16.39 5.24 1.35
CA SER A 18 -17.79 5.69 1.34
C SER A 18 -18.27 5.87 2.79
N PRO A 19 -18.79 7.04 3.17
CA PRO A 19 -19.35 7.25 4.51
C PRO A 19 -20.47 6.26 4.84
N ARG A 20 -21.25 5.87 3.83
CA ARG A 20 -22.35 4.90 3.99
C ARG A 20 -21.82 3.51 4.29
N ILE A 21 -20.87 3.02 3.49
CA ILE A 21 -20.27 1.70 3.67
C ILE A 21 -19.46 1.64 4.98
N LEU A 22 -18.69 2.68 5.29
CA LEU A 22 -17.96 2.78 6.56
C LEU A 22 -18.91 2.72 7.77
N LYS A 23 -20.08 3.38 7.70
CA LYS A 23 -21.10 3.29 8.75
C LYS A 23 -21.64 1.87 8.89
N LEU A 24 -21.89 1.16 7.80
CA LEU A 24 -22.32 -0.25 7.82
C LEU A 24 -21.22 -1.18 8.37
N MET A 25 -19.95 -0.88 8.08
CA MET A 25 -18.77 -1.53 8.68
C MET A 25 -18.54 -1.14 10.14
N LYS A 26 -19.42 -0.33 10.75
CA LYS A 26 -19.32 0.19 12.13
C LYS A 26 -18.03 0.98 12.39
N ARG A 27 -17.50 1.64 11.35
CA ARG A 27 -16.30 2.47 11.45
C ARG A 27 -16.65 3.96 11.52
N PRO A 28 -16.11 4.70 12.51
CA PRO A 28 -16.19 6.14 12.51
C PRO A 28 -15.19 6.69 11.47
N GLY A 29 -15.68 7.09 10.29
CA GLY A 29 -14.80 7.60 9.23
C GLY A 29 -15.50 8.59 8.32
N SER A 30 -14.75 9.58 7.85
CA SER A 30 -15.13 10.43 6.71
C SER A 30 -13.91 10.54 5.81
N ALA A 31 -14.07 10.27 4.50
CA ALA A 31 -13.00 10.30 3.52
C ALA A 31 -12.20 11.61 3.58
N ASP A 32 -12.90 12.76 3.58
CA ASP A 32 -12.28 14.10 3.61
C ASP A 32 -11.35 14.31 4.81
N ARG A 33 -11.77 13.87 6.00
CA ARG A 33 -10.94 13.97 7.21
C ARG A 33 -9.70 13.08 7.13
N GLN A 34 -9.80 11.94 6.45
CA GLN A 34 -8.67 11.04 6.25
C GLN A 34 -7.70 11.61 5.21
N LEU A 35 -8.19 12.16 4.10
CA LEU A 35 -7.38 12.84 3.09
C LEU A 35 -6.61 14.03 3.67
N ALA A 36 -7.31 14.90 4.42
CA ALA A 36 -6.68 16.02 5.10
C ALA A 36 -5.56 15.57 6.06
N ARG A 37 -5.79 14.46 6.77
CA ARG A 37 -4.81 13.89 7.71
C ARG A 37 -3.60 13.27 6.98
N ILE A 38 -3.84 12.52 5.90
CA ILE A 38 -2.78 11.96 5.04
C ILE A 38 -1.87 13.08 4.53
N LYS A 39 -2.48 14.16 4.02
CA LYS A 39 -1.74 15.34 3.55
C LYS A 39 -0.90 15.95 4.66
N GLN A 40 -1.48 16.19 5.83
CA GLN A 40 -0.76 16.76 6.97
C GLN A 40 0.41 15.87 7.42
N TRP A 41 0.24 14.55 7.44
CA TRP A 41 1.33 13.64 7.80
C TRP A 41 2.49 13.69 6.82
N ARG A 42 2.21 13.78 5.51
CA ARG A 42 3.25 13.91 4.48
C ARG A 42 3.96 15.26 4.52
N GLU A 43 3.27 16.33 4.93
CA GLU A 43 3.91 17.63 5.18
C GLU A 43 4.89 17.56 6.36
N ILE A 44 4.56 16.79 7.41
CA ILE A 44 5.41 16.62 8.61
C ILE A 44 6.57 15.65 8.35
N CYS A 45 6.33 14.58 7.59
CA CYS A 45 7.29 13.53 7.30
C CYS A 45 7.19 13.15 5.81
N PRO A 46 7.95 13.84 4.93
CA PRO A 46 7.88 13.61 3.49
C PRO A 46 8.24 12.19 3.04
N ASP A 47 9.10 11.51 3.81
CA ASP A 47 9.52 10.13 3.57
C ASP A 47 8.55 9.08 4.16
N LEU A 48 7.40 9.52 4.68
CA LEU A 48 6.39 8.64 5.26
C LEU A 48 5.78 7.73 4.22
N THR A 49 5.92 6.42 4.45
CA THR A 49 5.22 5.38 3.72
C THR A 49 3.88 5.10 4.40
N LEU A 50 2.80 5.17 3.63
CA LEU A 50 1.45 4.85 4.09
C LEU A 50 0.97 3.55 3.48
N ARG A 51 0.64 2.60 4.35
CA ARG A 51 -0.02 1.34 4.00
C ARG A 51 -1.46 1.32 4.47
N SER A 52 -2.35 0.74 3.65
CA SER A 52 -3.74 0.50 4.03
C SER A 52 -4.28 -0.79 3.41
N THR A 53 -5.38 -1.29 3.96
CA THR A 53 -6.17 -2.37 3.39
C THR A 53 -7.61 -1.93 3.16
N PHE A 54 -8.19 -2.40 2.05
CA PHE A 54 -9.57 -2.10 1.66
C PHE A 54 -10.36 -3.37 1.34
N ILE A 55 -11.68 -3.26 1.44
CA ILE A 55 -12.62 -4.31 1.09
C ILE A 55 -13.57 -3.77 0.03
N VAL A 56 -13.72 -4.51 -1.07
CA VAL A 56 -14.70 -4.24 -2.13
C VAL A 56 -15.79 -5.31 -2.14
N GLY A 57 -16.96 -4.95 -2.65
CA GLY A 57 -18.11 -5.84 -2.69
C GLY A 57 -18.76 -6.06 -1.33
N PHE A 58 -18.60 -5.13 -0.39
CA PHE A 58 -19.25 -5.21 0.91
C PHE A 58 -20.79 -5.22 0.75
N PRO A 59 -21.57 -5.91 1.60
CA PRO A 59 -23.02 -5.94 1.47
C PRO A 59 -23.63 -4.54 1.40
N GLY A 60 -24.42 -4.30 0.36
CA GLY A 60 -25.02 -3.02 0.05
C GLY A 60 -24.12 -2.03 -0.70
N GLU A 61 -22.89 -2.36 -1.10
CA GLU A 61 -22.00 -1.48 -1.87
C GLU A 61 -22.49 -1.22 -3.31
N THR A 62 -22.76 0.05 -3.64
CA THR A 62 -23.20 0.46 -4.98
C THR A 62 -22.00 0.90 -5.83
N GLU A 63 -22.24 1.09 -7.14
CA GLU A 63 -21.21 1.62 -8.03
C GLU A 63 -20.77 3.04 -7.63
N GLU A 64 -21.68 3.85 -7.08
CA GLU A 64 -21.35 5.19 -6.58
C GLU A 64 -20.38 5.13 -5.40
N ASP A 65 -20.60 4.22 -4.44
CA ASP A 65 -19.67 4.05 -3.31
C ASP A 65 -18.30 3.57 -3.78
N PHE A 66 -18.29 2.64 -4.74
CA PHE A 66 -17.05 2.13 -5.32
C PHE A 66 -16.30 3.22 -6.07
N GLN A 67 -17.00 4.08 -6.82
CA GLN A 67 -16.38 5.22 -7.48
C GLN A 67 -15.76 6.21 -6.48
N MET A 68 -16.45 6.51 -5.36
CA MET A 68 -15.87 7.32 -4.28
C MET A 68 -14.59 6.69 -3.71
N LEU A 69 -14.52 5.36 -3.63
CA LEU A 69 -13.32 4.65 -3.19
C LEU A 69 -12.15 4.81 -4.18
N LEU A 70 -12.41 4.70 -5.48
CA LEU A 70 -11.39 4.91 -6.50
C LEU A 70 -10.88 6.37 -6.51
N ASP A 71 -11.78 7.34 -6.34
CA ASP A 71 -11.40 8.75 -6.31
C ASP A 71 -10.61 9.09 -5.04
N PHE A 72 -10.98 8.49 -3.90
CA PHE A 72 -10.18 8.59 -2.67
C PHE A 72 -8.76 8.05 -2.88
N LEU A 73 -8.58 6.91 -3.55
CA LEU A 73 -7.24 6.36 -3.82
C LEU A 73 -6.39 7.31 -4.65
N LYS A 74 -6.95 7.88 -5.72
CA LYS A 74 -6.26 8.84 -6.58
C LYS A 74 -5.78 10.06 -5.80
N GLU A 75 -6.60 10.57 -4.89
CA GLU A 75 -6.23 11.74 -4.09
C GLU A 75 -5.25 11.39 -2.97
N ALA A 76 -5.48 10.28 -2.27
CA ALA A 76 -4.62 9.83 -1.18
C ALA A 76 -3.21 9.43 -1.66
N ARG A 77 -3.09 8.90 -2.89
CA ARG A 77 -1.87 8.35 -3.49
C ARG A 77 -1.08 7.48 -2.50
N LEU A 78 -1.75 6.50 -1.88
CA LEU A 78 -1.14 5.64 -0.86
C LEU A 78 0.00 4.79 -1.44
N ASP A 79 1.03 4.55 -0.63
CA ASP A 79 2.28 3.92 -1.09
C ASP A 79 2.12 2.39 -1.24
N ARG A 80 1.45 1.74 -0.29
CA ARG A 80 1.20 0.29 -0.29
C ARG A 80 -0.28 0.04 0.01
N VAL A 81 -0.97 -0.74 -0.82
CA VAL A 81 -2.39 -1.01 -0.59
C VAL A 81 -2.75 -2.45 -0.93
N GLY A 82 -3.42 -3.12 0.01
CA GLY A 82 -4.09 -4.39 -0.24
C GLY A 82 -5.60 -4.19 -0.47
N CYS A 83 -6.17 -5.00 -1.36
CA CYS A 83 -7.61 -5.05 -1.60
C CYS A 83 -8.13 -6.48 -1.50
N PHE A 84 -9.22 -6.66 -0.77
CA PHE A 84 -9.88 -7.95 -0.60
C PHE A 84 -11.33 -7.86 -1.05
N LYS A 85 -11.81 -8.91 -1.71
CA LYS A 85 -13.25 -9.07 -1.92
C LYS A 85 -13.91 -9.43 -0.60
N TYR A 86 -15.07 -8.84 -0.31
CA TYR A 86 -15.85 -9.22 0.86
C TYR A 86 -16.23 -10.71 0.78
N SER A 87 -15.87 -11.45 1.82
CA SER A 87 -16.28 -12.83 2.03
C SER A 87 -17.00 -12.95 3.37
N PRO A 88 -18.20 -13.56 3.41
CA PRO A 88 -18.94 -13.75 4.65
C PRO A 88 -18.18 -14.75 5.55
N VAL A 89 -17.73 -14.29 6.71
CA VAL A 89 -17.17 -15.16 7.76
C VAL A 89 -18.28 -15.54 8.74
N GLU A 90 -18.28 -16.77 9.22
CA GLU A 90 -19.26 -17.23 10.21
C GLU A 90 -19.30 -16.28 11.43
N GLY A 91 -20.50 -15.86 11.83
CA GLY A 91 -20.72 -14.93 12.94
C GLY A 91 -20.52 -13.44 12.63
N ALA A 92 -20.15 -13.06 11.39
CA ALA A 92 -20.03 -11.65 11.04
C ALA A 92 -21.41 -10.97 10.93
N THR A 93 -21.60 -9.84 11.63
CA THR A 93 -22.87 -9.07 11.55
C THR A 93 -23.18 -8.53 10.15
N ALA A 94 -22.17 -8.48 9.27
CA ALA A 94 -22.34 -8.10 7.88
C ALA A 94 -23.11 -9.15 7.07
N ASN A 95 -23.18 -10.41 7.52
CA ASN A 95 -23.97 -11.47 6.88
C ASN A 95 -25.47 -11.24 7.01
N GLU A 96 -25.90 -10.45 8.00
CA GLU A 96 -27.30 -10.09 8.24
C GLU A 96 -27.77 -8.91 7.37
N LEU A 97 -26.84 -8.25 6.68
CA LEU A 97 -27.16 -7.14 5.79
C LEU A 97 -27.80 -7.66 4.50
N ALA A 98 -28.88 -6.99 4.09
CA ALA A 98 -29.48 -7.17 2.78
C ALA A 98 -28.52 -6.73 1.65
N ASP A 99 -28.88 -7.07 0.41
CA ASP A 99 -28.19 -6.60 -0.81
C ASP A 99 -26.72 -7.06 -0.91
N GLN A 100 -26.52 -8.38 -0.76
CA GLN A 100 -25.22 -9.00 -1.04
C GLN A 100 -24.82 -8.72 -2.49
N VAL A 101 -23.58 -8.25 -2.68
CA VAL A 101 -23.04 -7.96 -4.01
C VAL A 101 -22.72 -9.28 -4.72
N PRO A 102 -23.14 -9.49 -5.98
CA PRO A 102 -22.79 -10.69 -6.76
C PRO A 102 -21.27 -10.85 -6.91
N GLU A 103 -20.78 -12.09 -6.90
CA GLU A 103 -19.34 -12.37 -6.96
C GLU A 103 -18.66 -11.82 -8.21
N GLU A 104 -19.35 -11.83 -9.36
CA GLU A 104 -18.87 -11.23 -10.61
C GLU A 104 -18.61 -9.72 -10.48
N VAL A 105 -19.46 -9.00 -9.74
CA VAL A 105 -19.29 -7.57 -9.48
C VAL A 105 -18.15 -7.33 -8.50
N LYS A 106 -17.98 -8.20 -7.48
CA LYS A 106 -16.83 -8.10 -6.56
C LYS A 106 -15.51 -8.30 -7.31
N GLU A 107 -15.47 -9.27 -8.22
CA GLU A 107 -14.32 -9.56 -9.06
C GLU A 107 -13.99 -8.38 -9.99
N GLU A 108 -15.00 -7.83 -10.68
CA GLU A 108 -14.84 -6.65 -11.53
C GLU A 108 -14.28 -5.45 -10.75
N ARG A 109 -14.86 -5.15 -9.58
CA ARG A 109 -14.41 -4.05 -8.71
C ARG A 109 -13.01 -4.29 -8.17
N TRP A 110 -12.69 -5.52 -7.76
CA TRP A 110 -11.35 -5.86 -7.29
C TRP A 110 -10.31 -5.62 -8.39
N ASN A 111 -10.57 -6.07 -9.62
CA ASN A 111 -9.68 -5.85 -10.76
C ASN A 111 -9.48 -4.35 -11.07
N ARG A 112 -10.57 -3.56 -11.13
CA ARG A 112 -10.51 -2.10 -11.34
C ARG A 112 -9.73 -1.39 -10.24
N PHE A 113 -9.95 -1.78 -8.99
CA PHE A 113 -9.24 -1.23 -7.83
C PHE A 113 -7.75 -1.54 -7.91
N MET A 114 -7.39 -2.79 -8.13
CA MET A 114 -5.99 -3.22 -8.17
C MET A 114 -5.24 -2.60 -9.35
N GLN A 115 -5.89 -2.46 -10.51
CA GLN A 115 -5.31 -1.77 -11.66
C GLN A 115 -4.99 -0.30 -11.36
N LEU A 116 -5.91 0.42 -10.71
CA LEU A 116 -5.67 1.80 -10.31
C LEU A 116 -4.55 1.89 -9.28
N GLN A 117 -4.57 1.03 -8.26
CA GLN A 117 -3.54 1.04 -7.23
C GLN A 117 -2.16 0.69 -7.79
N GLN A 118 -2.08 -0.22 -8.75
CA GLN A 118 -0.84 -0.57 -9.43
C GLN A 118 -0.22 0.66 -10.10
N GLN A 119 -1.03 1.48 -10.78
CA GLN A 119 -0.58 2.74 -11.38
C GLN A 119 -0.05 3.71 -10.31
N ILE A 120 -0.78 3.88 -9.20
CA ILE A 120 -0.37 4.74 -8.09
C ILE A 120 0.95 4.26 -7.48
N SER A 121 1.09 2.95 -7.25
CA SER A 121 2.31 2.33 -6.69
C SER A 121 3.52 2.57 -7.59
N ALA A 122 3.37 2.33 -8.90
CA ALA A 122 4.41 2.58 -9.89
C ALA A 122 4.85 4.05 -9.88
N GLU A 123 3.91 5.01 -9.88
CA GLU A 123 4.23 6.44 -9.80
C GLU A 123 5.02 6.79 -8.51
N ARG A 124 4.60 6.24 -7.37
CA ARG A 124 5.25 6.49 -6.07
C ARG A 124 6.65 5.90 -5.99
N LEU A 125 6.88 4.71 -6.56
CA LEU A 125 8.21 4.12 -6.64
C LEU A 125 9.10 4.83 -7.66
N GLN A 126 8.53 5.27 -8.78
CA GLN A 126 9.24 6.08 -9.78
C GLN A 126 9.79 7.39 -9.18
N GLU A 127 9.09 8.00 -8.22
CA GLU A 127 9.57 9.18 -7.47
C GLU A 127 10.85 8.90 -6.65
N LYS A 128 11.19 7.64 -6.37
CA LYS A 128 12.41 7.21 -5.67
C LYS A 128 13.61 7.02 -6.60
N VAL A 129 13.40 6.87 -7.91
CA VAL A 129 14.50 6.69 -8.87
C VAL A 129 15.44 7.90 -8.83
N GLY A 130 16.74 7.62 -8.77
CA GLY A 130 17.81 8.61 -8.62
C GLY A 130 18.15 9.00 -7.18
N ARG A 131 17.34 8.60 -6.19
CA ARG A 131 17.60 8.86 -4.77
C ARG A 131 18.52 7.79 -4.18
N GLU A 132 19.23 8.16 -3.12
CA GLU A 132 19.95 7.21 -2.26
C GLU A 132 19.08 6.82 -1.08
N ILE A 133 18.87 5.52 -0.88
CA ILE A 133 18.07 4.94 0.20
C ILE A 133 18.92 3.96 1.02
N LEU A 134 18.49 3.69 2.25
CA LEU A 134 19.04 2.61 3.07
C LEU A 134 18.26 1.33 2.78
N VAL A 135 19.00 0.24 2.55
CA VAL A 135 18.46 -1.10 2.29
C VAL A 135 19.04 -2.07 3.30
N LEU A 136 18.16 -2.78 4.01
CA LEU A 136 18.52 -3.93 4.82
C LEU A 136 18.60 -5.14 3.90
N VAL A 137 19.77 -5.78 3.82
CA VAL A 137 19.96 -7.01 3.03
C VAL A 137 19.30 -8.18 3.75
N ASP A 138 18.39 -8.87 3.07
CA ASP A 138 17.71 -10.06 3.58
C ASP A 138 18.37 -11.34 3.03
N GLU A 139 18.74 -11.35 1.76
CA GLU A 139 19.32 -12.51 1.06
C GLU A 139 20.46 -12.10 0.11
N VAL A 140 21.43 -13.01 -0.09
CA VAL A 140 22.52 -12.87 -1.06
C VAL A 140 22.80 -14.22 -1.70
N ASP A 141 22.80 -14.26 -3.02
CA ASP A 141 23.12 -15.45 -3.81
C ASP A 141 24.15 -15.15 -4.92
N GLU A 142 24.26 -16.02 -5.92
CA GLU A 142 25.17 -15.84 -7.05
C GLU A 142 24.73 -14.73 -8.03
N GLU A 143 23.44 -14.38 -8.05
CA GLU A 143 22.84 -13.38 -8.93
C GLU A 143 22.89 -11.97 -8.32
N GLY A 144 22.91 -11.85 -6.99
CA GLY A 144 23.10 -10.58 -6.30
C GLY A 144 22.54 -10.58 -4.88
N ALA A 145 22.23 -9.39 -4.36
CA ALA A 145 21.59 -9.22 -3.07
C ALA A 145 20.15 -8.76 -3.23
N ILE A 146 19.27 -9.26 -2.37
CA ILE A 146 17.87 -8.84 -2.23
C ILE A 146 17.70 -8.29 -0.82
N GLY A 147 17.03 -7.15 -0.71
CA GLY A 147 16.75 -6.53 0.56
C GLY A 147 15.48 -5.71 0.55
N ARG A 148 15.29 -4.93 1.61
CA ARG A 148 14.12 -4.08 1.80
C ARG A 148 14.53 -2.70 2.26
N SER A 149 13.81 -1.68 1.79
CA SER A 149 14.00 -0.32 2.28
C SER A 149 13.22 -0.10 3.56
N MET A 150 13.40 1.08 4.17
CA MET A 150 12.57 1.52 5.30
C MET A 150 11.08 1.66 4.95
N ALA A 151 10.72 1.58 3.68
CA ALA A 151 9.34 1.65 3.18
C ALA A 151 8.68 0.27 3.02
N ASP A 152 9.39 -0.82 3.33
CA ASP A 152 8.95 -2.17 2.95
C ASP A 152 8.88 -3.11 4.15
N ALA A 153 7.66 -3.48 4.52
CA ALA A 153 7.41 -4.52 5.52
C ALA A 153 7.78 -5.91 4.96
N PRO A 154 8.32 -6.81 5.81
CA PRO A 154 8.73 -8.14 5.37
C PRO A 154 7.54 -8.94 4.85
N GLU A 155 7.77 -9.75 3.81
CA GLU A 155 6.82 -10.69 3.18
C GLU A 155 5.59 -10.08 2.49
N ILE A 156 5.24 -8.82 2.77
CA ILE A 156 3.97 -8.22 2.32
C ILE A 156 4.13 -7.03 1.37
N ASP A 157 5.28 -6.37 1.40
CA ASP A 157 5.62 -5.26 0.50
C ASP A 157 6.71 -5.70 -0.49
N GLY A 158 7.18 -4.79 -1.34
CA GLY A 158 8.17 -5.08 -2.37
C GLY A 158 9.61 -5.23 -1.87
N ALA A 159 10.48 -5.59 -2.79
CA ALA A 159 11.91 -5.79 -2.56
C ALA A 159 12.77 -4.74 -3.27
N VAL A 160 14.02 -4.64 -2.82
CA VAL A 160 15.08 -3.88 -3.47
C VAL A 160 16.15 -4.86 -3.95
N TYR A 161 16.35 -4.93 -5.26
CA TYR A 161 17.31 -5.81 -5.91
C TYR A 161 18.62 -5.08 -6.21
N LEU A 162 19.73 -5.68 -5.80
CA LEU A 162 21.09 -5.21 -6.06
C LEU A 162 21.81 -6.27 -6.92
N ASN A 163 21.46 -6.30 -8.20
CA ASN A 163 21.96 -7.31 -9.14
C ASN A 163 23.50 -7.28 -9.22
N GLY A 164 24.13 -8.44 -9.07
CA GLY A 164 25.57 -8.63 -9.08
C GLY A 164 26.32 -8.19 -7.81
N GLU A 165 25.64 -7.64 -6.79
CA GLU A 165 26.27 -7.31 -5.51
C GLU A 165 26.29 -8.53 -4.58
N THR A 166 27.43 -9.22 -4.56
CA THR A 166 27.65 -10.41 -3.73
C THR A 166 28.59 -10.15 -2.54
N ARG A 167 29.07 -8.91 -2.36
CA ARG A 167 30.04 -8.54 -1.30
C ARG A 167 29.37 -7.95 -0.06
N VAL A 168 28.12 -8.33 0.18
CA VAL A 168 27.33 -8.00 1.36
C VAL A 168 26.83 -9.29 2.01
N LYS A 169 26.28 -9.21 3.21
CA LYS A 169 25.66 -10.37 3.89
C LYS A 169 24.28 -9.99 4.44
N PRO A 170 23.38 -10.97 4.63
CA PRO A 170 22.13 -10.75 5.35
C PRO A 170 22.34 -10.01 6.68
N GLY A 171 21.49 -9.02 6.95
CA GLY A 171 21.58 -8.15 8.11
C GLY A 171 22.43 -6.89 7.91
N ASP A 172 23.19 -6.76 6.82
CA ASP A 172 23.87 -5.52 6.49
C ASP A 172 22.86 -4.43 6.09
N VAL A 173 23.08 -3.19 6.54
CA VAL A 173 22.34 -2.02 6.05
C VAL A 173 23.27 -1.23 5.12
N VAL A 174 22.93 -1.20 3.85
CA VAL A 174 23.75 -0.57 2.79
C VAL A 174 23.02 0.62 2.17
N ARG A 175 23.81 1.56 1.66
CA ARG A 175 23.27 2.69 0.89
C ARG A 175 23.18 2.30 -0.57
N VAL A 176 22.01 2.51 -1.18
CA VAL A 176 21.71 2.11 -2.55
C VAL A 176 21.17 3.30 -3.30
N LYS A 177 21.73 3.58 -4.47
CA LYS A 177 21.15 4.51 -5.42
C LYS A 177 20.12 3.77 -6.25
N VAL A 178 18.87 4.19 -6.17
CA VAL A 178 17.78 3.59 -6.96
C VAL A 178 17.97 4.00 -8.42
N GLU A 179 17.98 3.03 -9.33
CA GLU A 179 18.18 3.23 -10.76
C GLU A 179 16.91 2.95 -11.56
N HIS A 180 16.10 2.01 -11.07
CA HIS A 180 14.87 1.60 -11.72
C HIS A 180 13.82 1.20 -10.69
N ALA A 181 12.56 1.28 -11.09
CA ALA A 181 11.39 0.92 -10.32
C ALA A 181 10.35 0.32 -11.28
N ASP A 182 9.66 -0.71 -10.83
CA ASP A 182 8.45 -1.21 -11.48
C ASP A 182 7.22 -0.89 -10.61
N GLU A 183 6.13 -1.65 -10.76
CA GLU A 183 4.91 -1.44 -10.00
C GLU A 183 5.07 -1.66 -8.48
N TYR A 184 5.99 -2.51 -8.02
CA TYR A 184 6.09 -2.90 -6.61
C TYR A 184 7.51 -2.92 -6.03
N ASP A 185 8.52 -3.05 -6.88
CA ASP A 185 9.91 -3.33 -6.54
C ASP A 185 10.86 -2.23 -7.06
N LEU A 186 12.07 -2.22 -6.50
CA LEU A 186 13.14 -1.29 -6.86
C LEU A 186 14.41 -2.04 -7.24
N TRP A 187 15.18 -1.44 -8.15
CA TRP A 187 16.53 -1.90 -8.50
C TRP A 187 17.51 -0.77 -8.32
N GLY A 188 18.70 -1.10 -7.85
CA GLY A 188 19.74 -0.11 -7.67
C GLY A 188 21.11 -0.70 -7.40
N THR A 189 22.08 0.20 -7.28
CA THR A 189 23.48 -0.15 -7.04
C THR A 189 23.95 0.43 -5.72
N ARG A 190 24.82 -0.32 -5.04
CA ARG A 190 25.41 0.13 -3.77
C ARG A 190 26.35 1.32 -4.01
N VAL A 191 26.26 2.32 -3.13
CA VAL A 191 27.09 3.54 -3.12
C VAL A 191 28.21 3.44 -2.09
#